data_AF-A0A3E0RDH1-F1
#
_entry.id   AF-A0A3E0RDH1-F1
#
_cell.length_a   1.000
_cell.length_b   1.000
_cell.length_c   1.000
_cell.angle_alpha   90.00
_cell.angle_beta   90.00
_cell.angle_gamma   90.00
#
_symmetry.space_group_name_H-M   'P 1'
#
loop_
_entity.id
_entity.type
_entity.pdbx_description
1 polymer ?
#
loop_
_entity_poly.entity_id
_entity_poly.type
_entity_poly.pdbx_seq_one_letter_code
_entity_poly.pdbx_strand_id
1 'polypeptide(L)'
;MTLTDTQLQISSICDDIKELLLYKNKKYGNSALEPMRVFSKSDDVEQILVRIDDKLNRIKHGAGLLAKDEDVIVDLIGYLVLLKIALKRKSSDGV
;
A
#
# COMPACT_ATOMS: atom_id res chain seq x y z
N MET A 1 22.61 17.84 13.48
CA MET A 1 23.06 16.43 13.40
C MET A 1 22.94 16.00 11.95
N THR A 2 24.01 15.47 11.37
CA THR A 2 24.01 14.89 10.03
C THR A 2 23.38 13.51 10.10
N LEU A 3 22.50 13.16 9.15
CA LEU A 3 21.93 11.83 9.05
C LEU A 3 23.02 10.81 8.68
N THR A 4 22.87 9.56 9.15
CA THR A 4 23.69 8.45 8.66
C THR A 4 23.26 8.04 7.25
N ASP A 5 24.12 7.34 6.53
CA ASP A 5 23.80 6.86 5.17
C ASP A 5 22.53 6.00 5.15
N THR A 6 22.34 5.14 6.15
CA THR A 6 21.11 4.32 6.28
C THR A 6 19.88 5.20 6.48
N GLN A 7 19.96 6.27 7.28
CA GLN A 7 18.84 7.19 7.47
C GLN A 7 18.49 7.93 6.18
N LEU A 8 19.49 8.31 5.37
CA LEU A 8 19.28 8.90 4.05
C LEU A 8 18.58 7.91 3.10
N GLN A 9 19.03 6.65 3.06
CA GLN A 9 18.41 5.62 2.22
C GLN A 9 16.96 5.32 2.65
N ILE A 10 16.70 5.20 3.96
CA ILE A 10 15.33 5.05 4.48
C ILE A 10 14.46 6.21 4.02
N SER A 11 14.96 7.44 4.16
CA SER A 11 14.21 8.64 3.77
C SER A 11 13.88 8.63 2.27
N SER A 12 14.87 8.30 1.43
CA SER A 12 14.69 8.20 -0.03
C SER A 12 13.60 7.18 -0.39
N ILE A 13 13.67 5.96 0.15
CA ILE A 13 12.69 4.92 -0.14
C ILE A 13 11.28 5.32 0.33
N CYS A 14 11.17 5.93 1.52
CA CYS A 14 9.88 6.43 2.00
C CYS A 14 9.31 7.55 1.11
N ASP A 15 10.17 8.44 0.61
CA ASP A 15 9.78 9.51 -0.31
C ASP A 15 9.30 8.95 -1.66
N ASP A 16 10.00 7.96 -2.23
CA ASP A 16 9.60 7.28 -3.47
C ASP A 16 8.22 6.62 -3.33
N ILE A 17 7.98 5.92 -2.22
CA ILE A 17 6.68 5.28 -1.92
C ILE A 17 5.59 6.35 -1.77
N LYS A 18 5.87 7.45 -1.07
CA LYS A 18 4.94 8.56 -0.90
C LYS A 18 4.55 9.15 -2.25
N GLU A 19 5.54 9.47 -3.09
CA GLU A 19 5.30 10.03 -4.43
C GLU A 19 4.49 9.08 -5.31
N LEU A 20 4.82 7.78 -5.30
CA LEU A 20 4.07 6.76 -6.03
C LEU A 20 2.60 6.68 -5.60
N LEU A 21 2.34 6.66 -4.29
CA LEU A 21 0.98 6.59 -3.75
C LEU A 21 0.17 7.86 -4.10
N LEU A 22 0.78 9.04 -3.96
CA LEU A 22 0.15 10.31 -4.34
C LEU A 22 -0.16 10.37 -5.84
N TYR A 23 0.78 9.92 -6.69
CA TYR A 23 0.57 9.83 -8.14
C TYR A 23 -0.59 8.89 -8.49
N LYS A 24 -0.60 7.66 -7.95
CA LYS A 24 -1.67 6.68 -8.18
C LYS A 24 -3.02 7.22 -7.70
N ASN A 25 -3.08 7.84 -6.52
CA ASN A 25 -4.30 8.42 -5.98
C ASN A 25 -4.82 9.59 -6.85
N LYS A 26 -3.94 10.50 -7.28
CA LYS A 26 -4.31 11.60 -8.18
C LYS A 26 -4.84 11.10 -9.53
N LYS A 27 -4.27 10.00 -10.05
CA LYS A 27 -4.62 9.45 -11.36
C LYS A 27 -5.90 8.61 -11.35
N TYR A 28 -6.12 7.82 -10.30
CA TYR A 28 -7.20 6.81 -10.25
C TYR A 28 -8.24 7.07 -9.15
N GLY A 29 -8.09 8.16 -8.38
CA GLY A 29 -8.96 8.51 -7.25
C GLY A 29 -8.69 7.67 -5.99
N ASN A 30 -9.51 7.89 -4.96
CA ASN A 30 -9.37 7.27 -3.65
C ASN A 30 -9.97 5.86 -3.56
N SER A 31 -9.93 5.08 -4.63
CA SER A 31 -10.65 3.79 -4.74
C SER A 31 -10.28 2.74 -3.69
N ALA A 32 -9.09 2.85 -3.07
CA ALA A 32 -8.65 1.95 -2.02
C ALA A 32 -9.37 2.20 -0.67
N LEU A 33 -9.75 3.45 -0.37
CA LEU A 33 -10.43 3.83 0.88
C LEU A 33 -11.91 4.21 0.65
N GLU A 34 -12.26 4.56 -0.58
CA GLU A 34 -13.62 4.88 -1.04
C GLU A 34 -13.94 4.05 -2.30
N PRO A 35 -14.08 2.72 -2.18
CA PRO A 35 -14.36 1.86 -3.32
C PRO A 35 -15.76 2.11 -3.88
N MET A 36 -15.93 1.97 -5.20
CA MET A 36 -17.24 2.13 -5.87
C MET A 36 -18.30 1.10 -5.43
N ARG A 37 -17.88 -0.02 -4.80
CA ARG A 37 -18.77 -1.06 -4.25
C ARG A 37 -19.80 -1.61 -5.25
N VAL A 38 -19.41 -1.77 -6.53
CA VAL A 38 -20.28 -2.36 -7.57
C VAL A 38 -20.64 -3.80 -7.19
N PHE A 39 -19.62 -4.67 -7.06
CA PHE A 39 -19.81 -6.07 -6.67
C PHE A 39 -19.46 -6.32 -5.20
N SER A 40 -18.24 -5.95 -4.78
CA SER A 40 -17.81 -6.15 -3.39
C SER A 40 -18.58 -5.23 -2.44
N LYS A 41 -19.02 -5.79 -1.32
CA LYS A 41 -19.68 -5.08 -0.22
C LYS A 41 -18.86 -5.04 1.07
N SER A 42 -17.72 -5.74 1.10
CA SER A 42 -16.78 -5.74 2.23
C SER A 42 -16.31 -4.32 2.54
N ASP A 43 -15.92 -4.08 3.79
CA ASP A 43 -15.32 -2.80 4.14
C ASP A 43 -13.94 -2.60 3.49
N ASP A 44 -13.47 -1.36 3.52
CA ASP A 44 -12.21 -0.93 2.91
C ASP A 44 -10.99 -1.61 3.53
N VAL A 45 -10.98 -1.81 4.87
CA VAL A 45 -9.91 -2.56 5.55
C VAL A 45 -9.83 -3.99 5.03
N GLU A 46 -10.96 -4.70 4.98
CA GLU A 46 -10.99 -6.07 4.49
C GLU A 46 -10.54 -6.17 3.03
N GLN A 47 -10.96 -5.23 2.18
CA GLN A 47 -10.52 -5.21 0.78
C GLN A 47 -9.01 -4.99 0.63
N ILE A 48 -8.41 -4.15 1.48
CA ILE A 48 -6.95 -3.94 1.50
C ILE A 48 -6.23 -5.22 1.96
N LEU A 49 -6.75 -5.92 2.99
CA LEU A 49 -6.18 -7.19 3.46
C LEU A 49 -6.19 -8.26 2.35
N VAL A 50 -7.28 -8.41 1.61
CA VAL A 50 -7.36 -9.34 0.47
C VAL A 50 -6.30 -9.02 -0.60
N ARG A 51 -6.02 -7.73 -0.85
CA ARG A 51 -4.97 -7.32 -1.80
C ARG A 51 -3.57 -7.64 -1.28
N ILE A 52 -3.35 -7.52 0.03
CA ILE A 52 -2.09 -7.92 0.67
C ILE A 52 -1.89 -9.42 0.51
N ASP A 53 -2.91 -10.23 0.75
CA ASP A 53 -2.84 -11.69 0.58
C ASP A 53 -2.52 -12.09 -0.87
N ASP A 54 -3.09 -11.40 -1.86
CA ASP A 54 -2.74 -11.60 -3.28
C ASP A 54 -1.24 -11.36 -3.52
N LYS A 55 -0.68 -10.27 -2.98
CA LYS A 55 0.75 -9.96 -3.13
C LYS A 55 1.64 -10.96 -2.39
N LEU A 56 1.26 -11.37 -1.17
CA LEU A 56 1.96 -12.42 -0.42
C LEU A 56 1.92 -13.76 -1.17
N ASN A 57 0.79 -14.11 -1.77
CA ASN A 57 0.64 -15.32 -2.57
C ASN A 57 1.60 -15.32 -3.76
N ARG A 58 1.81 -14.17 -4.41
CA ARG A 58 2.77 -14.06 -5.52
C ARG A 58 4.22 -14.22 -5.07
N ILE A 59 4.59 -13.66 -3.91
CA ILE A 59 5.91 -13.88 -3.31
C ILE A 59 6.11 -15.36 -3.01
N LYS A 60 5.12 -16.00 -2.39
CA LYS A 60 5.14 -17.44 -2.06
C LYS A 60 5.41 -18.31 -3.30
N HIS A 61 4.88 -17.93 -4.46
CA HIS A 61 5.07 -18.65 -5.72
C HIS A 61 6.29 -18.16 -6.54
N GLY A 62 7.17 -17.34 -5.96
CA GLY A 62 8.43 -16.91 -6.57
C GLY A 62 8.32 -15.78 -7.61
N ALA A 63 7.12 -15.24 -7.84
CA ALA A 63 6.84 -14.26 -8.89
C ALA A 63 7.22 -12.80 -8.54
N GLY A 64 7.82 -12.54 -7.38
CA GLY A 64 8.06 -11.18 -6.87
C GLY A 64 9.49 -10.85 -6.44
N LEU A 65 10.39 -11.84 -6.39
CA LEU A 65 11.82 -11.62 -6.04
C LEU A 65 12.74 -11.75 -7.26
N LEU A 66 12.29 -12.42 -8.32
CA LEU A 66 13.08 -12.76 -9.51
C LEU A 66 12.45 -12.27 -10.82
N ALA A 67 11.17 -11.90 -10.82
CA ALA A 67 10.46 -11.45 -12.02
C ALA A 67 10.62 -9.93 -12.21
N LYS A 68 10.94 -9.50 -13.44
CA LYS A 68 11.31 -8.12 -13.78
C LYS A 68 10.14 -7.13 -13.86
N ASP A 69 8.90 -7.61 -13.95
CA ASP A 69 7.80 -6.77 -14.45
C ASP A 69 6.90 -6.16 -13.36
N GLU A 70 6.92 -6.66 -12.12
CA GLU A 70 6.12 -6.09 -11.04
C GLU A 70 6.85 -6.14 -9.70
N ASP A 71 7.09 -4.96 -9.12
CA ASP A 71 7.72 -4.85 -7.81
C ASP A 71 6.67 -5.11 -6.71
N VAL A 72 6.53 -6.39 -6.37
CA VAL A 72 5.57 -6.86 -5.36
C VAL A 72 5.89 -6.29 -3.98
N ILE A 73 7.16 -5.95 -3.70
CA ILE A 73 7.57 -5.36 -2.41
C ILE A 73 7.05 -3.93 -2.32
N VAL A 74 7.25 -3.11 -3.35
CA VAL A 74 6.71 -1.75 -3.43
C VAL A 74 5.19 -1.72 -3.30
N ASP A 75 4.50 -2.65 -3.96
CA ASP A 75 3.04 -2.78 -3.83
C ASP A 75 2.61 -3.14 -2.41
N LEU A 76 3.32 -4.08 -1.76
CA LEU A 76 3.02 -4.48 -0.39
C LEU A 76 3.21 -3.32 0.59
N ILE A 77 4.30 -2.56 0.47
CA ILE A 77 4.53 -1.36 1.28
C ILE A 77 3.39 -0.35 1.04
N GLY A 78 3.00 -0.14 -0.22
CA GLY A 78 1.89 0.73 -0.58
C GLY A 78 0.57 0.33 0.10
N TYR A 79 0.22 -0.95 0.06
CA TYR A 79 -0.98 -1.45 0.73
C TYR A 79 -0.91 -1.35 2.25
N LEU A 80 0.26 -1.55 2.88
CA LEU A 80 0.43 -1.39 4.32
C LEU A 80 0.24 0.08 4.76
N VAL A 81 0.70 1.05 3.96
CA VAL A 81 0.43 2.48 4.22
C VAL A 81 -1.07 2.76 4.15
N LEU A 82 -1.75 2.28 3.10
CA LEU A 82 -3.20 2.46 2.95
C LEU A 82 -3.98 1.77 4.07
N LEU A 83 -3.58 0.56 4.47
CA LEU A 83 -4.15 -0.14 5.61
C LEU A 83 -4.03 0.68 6.89
N LYS A 84 -2.86 1.28 7.15
CA LYS A 84 -2.65 2.12 8.33
C LYS A 84 -3.58 3.34 8.33
N ILE A 85 -3.83 3.94 7.16
CA ILE A 85 -4.78 5.05 7.02
C ILE A 85 -6.21 4.57 7.30
N ALA A 86 -6.64 3.45 6.70
CA ALA A 86 -7.98 2.89 6.88
C ALA A 86 -8.26 2.56 8.36
N LEU A 87 -7.31 1.92 9.05
CA LEU A 87 -7.40 1.64 10.48
C LEU A 87 -7.50 2.92 11.31
N LYS A 88 -6.71 3.95 11.00
CA LYS A 88 -6.77 5.24 11.70
C LYS A 88 -8.13 5.93 11.52
N ARG A 89 -8.74 5.85 10.33
CA ARG A 89 -10.10 6.37 10.07
C ARG A 89 -11.13 5.62 10.90
N LYS A 90 -11.16 4.27 10.83
CA LYS A 90 -12.06 3.44 11.66
C LYS A 90 -11.94 3.73 13.16
N SER A 91 -10.73 3.93 13.69
CA SER A 91 -10.55 4.28 15.10
C SER A 91 -11.02 5.69 15.45
N SER A 92 -11.05 6.61 14.48
CA SER A 92 -11.51 7.99 14.67
C SER A 92 -13.03 8.12 14.49
N ASP A 93 -13.63 7.24 13.69
CA ASP A 93 -15.08 7.13 13.45
C ASP A 93 -15.82 6.34 14.57
N GLY A 94 -15.08 5.87 15.58
CA GLY A 94 -15.59 5.15 16.75
C GLY A 94 -15.90 6.04 17.97
N VAL A 95 -16.12 7.35 17.76
CA VAL A 95 -16.64 8.31 18.76
C VAL A 95 -18.07 8.69 18.42
#